data_AF-A0A922ST11-F1
#
_entry.id   AF-A0A922ST11-F1
#
_cell.length_a   1.000
_cell.length_b   1.000
_cell.length_c   1.000
_cell.angle_alpha   90.00
_cell.angle_beta   90.00
_cell.angle_gamma   90.00
#
_symmetry.space_group_name_H-M   'P 1'
#
loop_
_entity.id
_entity.type
_entity.pdbx_description
1 polymer ?
#
loop_
_entity_poly.entity_id
_entity_poly.type
_entity_poly.pdbx_seq_one_letter_code
_entity_poly.pdbx_strand_id
1 'polypeptide(L)'
;MLCLLYGAEAWFEGRTKNPLTNRSDQPPVVSTRISWHLKALNQTLTIAARAILPAWKTYPGWALFRDAGLPSALIMLEEAKLRFALHLQVVDKNHLLTARIKISVIPKGRGAGGLQKLHSKVQRLGLILPTIPRHTLIAPHYSLGCRTDPTNGIAKAEAAKLFTKWWDTLTNQDVTIFSDGSEQRTDGERFVTYGYAIY
;
A
#
# COMPACT_ATOMS: atom_id res chain seq x y z
N MET A 1 10.02 9.08 -3.75
CA MET A 1 9.17 9.72 -4.79
C MET A 1 7.68 9.47 -4.51
N LEU A 2 7.15 9.89 -3.35
CA LEU A 2 5.79 9.56 -2.91
C LEU A 2 4.96 10.75 -2.38
N CYS A 3 5.57 11.89 -2.03
CA CYS A 3 4.82 12.99 -1.41
C CYS A 3 3.87 13.72 -2.38
N LEU A 4 4.22 13.85 -3.67
CA LEU A 4 3.41 14.62 -4.63
C LEU A 4 1.99 14.06 -4.82
N LEU A 5 1.86 12.73 -4.73
CA LEU A 5 0.60 12.02 -5.00
C LEU A 5 -0.04 11.51 -3.71
N TYR A 6 0.42 12.01 -2.57
CA TYR A 6 -0.18 11.69 -1.30
C TYR A 6 -1.67 12.07 -1.33
N GLY A 7 -2.53 11.12 -0.95
CA GLY A 7 -3.98 11.29 -1.01
C GLY A 7 -4.60 11.26 -2.41
N ALA A 8 -3.85 10.91 -3.48
CA ALA A 8 -4.42 10.72 -4.81
C ALA A 8 -5.56 9.70 -4.82
N GLU A 9 -5.46 8.65 -4.00
CA GLU A 9 -6.53 7.66 -3.77
C GLU A 9 -7.87 8.28 -3.35
N ALA A 10 -7.85 9.41 -2.61
CA ALA A 10 -9.06 10.05 -2.11
C ALA A 10 -9.82 10.79 -3.22
N TRP A 11 -9.14 11.44 -4.17
CA TRP A 11 -9.77 12.34 -5.15
C TRP A 11 -9.64 11.88 -6.61
N PHE A 12 -8.60 11.14 -6.99
CA PHE A 12 -8.43 10.63 -8.35
C PHE A 12 -9.25 9.35 -8.61
N GLU A 13 -9.85 9.24 -9.78
CA GLU A 13 -10.68 8.11 -10.21
C GLU A 13 -10.39 7.67 -11.66
N GLY A 14 -9.49 8.37 -12.33
CA GLY A 14 -9.32 8.34 -13.77
C GLY A 14 -9.86 9.62 -14.42
N ARG A 15 -9.61 9.79 -15.72
CA ARG A 15 -10.06 10.96 -16.49
C ARG A 15 -11.57 10.96 -16.77
N THR A 16 -12.19 9.80 -16.65
CA THR A 16 -13.58 9.57 -17.04
C THR A 16 -14.27 8.71 -15.98
N LYS A 17 -15.58 8.89 -15.83
CA LYS A 17 -16.42 8.17 -14.86
C LYS A 17 -17.82 7.93 -15.42
N ASN A 18 -18.52 6.93 -14.90
CA ASN A 18 -19.91 6.70 -15.24
C ASN A 18 -20.78 7.87 -14.73
N PRO A 19 -21.77 8.32 -15.51
CA PRO A 19 -22.68 9.36 -15.07
C PRO A 19 -23.55 8.86 -13.91
N LEU A 20 -23.91 9.78 -13.00
CA LEU A 20 -24.77 9.49 -11.85
C LEU A 20 -26.20 9.15 -12.29
N THR A 21 -26.64 9.76 -13.39
CA THR A 21 -27.96 9.55 -13.99
C THR A 21 -27.80 8.89 -15.36
N ASN A 22 -28.59 7.84 -15.61
CA ASN A 22 -28.69 7.26 -16.95
C ASN A 22 -29.86 7.96 -17.65
N ARG A 23 -29.56 9.04 -18.39
CA ARG A 23 -30.49 9.59 -19.38
C ARG A 23 -30.13 8.98 -20.73
N SER A 24 -31.15 8.68 -21.57
CA SER A 24 -30.97 8.18 -22.93
C SER A 24 -30.00 9.03 -23.75
N ASP A 25 -30.00 10.34 -23.49
CA ASP A 25 -29.27 11.33 -24.28
C ASP A 25 -27.88 11.64 -23.70
N GLN A 26 -27.48 10.99 -22.60
CA GLN A 26 -26.17 11.23 -21.99
C GLN A 26 -25.14 10.21 -22.49
N PRO A 27 -23.89 10.65 -22.72
CA PRO A 27 -22.82 9.74 -23.09
C PRO A 27 -22.59 8.72 -21.96
N PRO A 28 -22.20 7.48 -22.30
CA PRO A 28 -22.03 6.40 -21.32
C PRO A 28 -20.92 6.70 -20.30
N VAL A 29 -20.02 7.63 -20.61
CA VAL A 29 -18.92 8.04 -19.74
C VAL A 29 -18.74 9.56 -19.80
N VAL A 30 -18.56 10.20 -18.63
CA VAL A 30 -18.36 11.65 -18.48
C VAL A 30 -16.98 11.97 -17.92
N SER A 31 -16.44 13.14 -18.26
CA SER A 31 -15.14 13.61 -17.71
C SER A 31 -15.22 13.84 -16.20
N THR A 32 -14.14 13.49 -15.49
CA THR A 32 -13.97 13.79 -14.06
C THR A 32 -13.54 15.24 -13.80
N ARG A 33 -13.35 16.05 -14.85
CA ARG A 33 -12.95 17.48 -14.78
C ARG A 33 -11.63 17.72 -14.03
N ILE A 34 -10.71 16.74 -14.07
CA ILE A 34 -9.41 16.81 -13.37
C ILE A 34 -8.31 17.56 -14.14
N SER A 35 -8.63 18.19 -15.27
CA SER A 35 -7.63 18.80 -16.16
C SER A 35 -6.76 19.85 -15.45
N TRP A 36 -7.35 20.64 -14.54
CA TRP A 36 -6.61 21.65 -13.79
C TRP A 36 -5.61 21.02 -12.81
N HIS A 37 -6.02 19.96 -12.08
CA HIS A 37 -5.11 19.21 -11.21
C HIS A 37 -3.95 18.57 -11.98
N LEU A 38 -4.22 17.98 -13.15
CA LEU A 38 -3.17 17.42 -14.01
C LEU A 38 -2.19 18.49 -14.49
N LYS A 39 -2.69 19.68 -14.84
CA LYS A 39 -1.84 20.81 -15.23
C LYS A 39 -0.94 21.26 -14.08
N ALA A 40 -1.50 21.40 -12.88
CA ALA A 40 -0.75 21.77 -11.68
C ALA A 40 0.35 20.74 -11.34
N LEU A 41 0.01 19.44 -11.37
CA LEU A 41 0.98 18.36 -11.12
C LEU A 41 2.08 18.28 -12.18
N ASN A 42 1.74 18.43 -13.47
CA ASN A 42 2.75 18.45 -14.52
C ASN A 42 3.68 19.67 -14.39
N GLN A 43 3.17 20.81 -13.94
CA GLN A 43 3.98 21.99 -13.71
C GLN A 43 4.98 21.77 -12.56
N THR A 44 4.56 21.20 -11.43
CA THR A 44 5.47 20.89 -10.33
C THR A 44 6.51 19.84 -10.72
N LEU A 45 6.12 18.80 -11.46
CA LEU A 45 7.06 17.80 -11.99
C LEU A 45 8.07 18.42 -12.96
N THR A 46 7.64 19.36 -13.81
CA THR A 46 8.54 20.05 -14.75
C THR A 46 9.58 20.88 -14.01
N ILE A 47 9.18 21.58 -12.95
CA ILE A 47 10.10 22.36 -12.10
C ILE A 47 11.10 21.42 -11.41
N ALA A 48 10.62 20.32 -10.83
CA ALA A 48 11.47 19.33 -10.18
C ALA A 48 12.46 18.68 -11.15
N ALA A 49 12.00 18.29 -12.34
CA ALA A 49 12.86 17.69 -13.36
C ALA A 49 13.94 18.65 -13.85
N ARG A 50 13.61 19.94 -14.04
CA ARG A 50 14.57 20.99 -14.40
C ARG A 50 15.54 21.37 -13.28
N ALA A 51 15.20 21.09 -12.03
CA ALA A 51 16.13 21.28 -10.91
C ALA A 51 17.20 20.17 -10.88
N ILE A 52 16.86 18.97 -11.36
CA ILE A 52 17.77 17.81 -11.38
C ILE A 52 18.63 17.83 -12.66
N LEU A 53 18.02 18.13 -13.81
CA LEU A 53 18.70 18.14 -15.10
C LEU A 53 19.11 19.54 -15.52
N PRO A 54 20.31 19.73 -16.11
CA PRO A 54 20.70 20.99 -16.75
C PRO A 54 19.94 21.15 -18.08
N ALA A 55 18.65 21.49 -18.01
CA ALA A 55 17.76 21.61 -19.16
C ALA A 55 17.39 23.08 -19.43
N TRP A 56 17.57 23.50 -20.68
CA TRP A 56 17.23 24.86 -21.13
C TRP A 56 15.71 25.07 -21.20
N LYS A 57 15.27 26.35 -21.20
CA LYS A 57 13.83 26.71 -21.21
C LYS A 57 13.07 26.11 -22.40
N THR A 58 13.73 25.97 -23.55
CA THR A 58 13.20 25.42 -24.81
C THR A 58 13.19 23.89 -24.86
N TYR A 59 13.71 23.21 -23.83
CA TYR A 59 13.74 21.75 -23.82
C TYR A 59 12.32 21.17 -23.80
N PRO A 60 11.99 20.23 -24.71
CA PRO A 60 10.64 19.69 -24.80
C PRO A 60 10.29 18.87 -23.55
N GLY A 61 9.09 19.09 -23.01
CA GLY A 61 8.68 18.50 -21.74
C GLY A 61 8.63 16.97 -21.73
N TRP A 62 8.33 16.33 -22.87
CA TRP A 62 8.35 14.86 -22.96
C TRP A 62 9.77 14.29 -22.87
N ALA A 63 10.76 14.97 -23.45
CA ALA A 63 12.16 14.57 -23.35
C ALA A 63 12.68 14.81 -21.93
N LEU A 64 12.26 15.93 -21.31
CA LEU A 64 12.59 16.25 -19.93
C LEU A 64 12.19 15.11 -18.97
N PHE A 65 10.97 14.59 -19.10
CA PHE A 65 10.49 13.48 -18.28
C PHE A 65 11.21 12.17 -18.57
N ARG A 66 11.48 11.89 -19.86
CA ARG A 66 12.25 10.71 -20.27
C ARG A 66 13.65 10.71 -19.66
N ASP A 67 14.37 11.82 -19.76
CA ASP A 67 15.76 11.92 -19.30
C ASP A 67 15.86 12.02 -17.78
N ALA A 68 14.83 12.59 -17.12
CA ALA A 68 14.75 12.62 -15.67
C ALA A 68 14.34 11.26 -15.08
N GLY A 69 13.97 10.28 -15.92
CA GLY A 69 13.41 9.00 -15.49
C GLY A 69 12.06 9.12 -14.78
N LEU A 70 11.32 10.21 -15.02
CA LEU A 70 10.03 10.47 -14.35
C LEU A 70 8.87 10.17 -15.30
N PRO A 71 7.86 9.40 -14.87
CA PRO A 71 6.60 9.30 -15.60
C PRO A 71 5.79 10.62 -15.54
N SER A 72 4.90 10.83 -16.52
CA SER A 72 3.95 11.96 -16.50
C SER A 72 2.97 11.85 -15.33
N ALA A 73 2.47 13.00 -14.82
CA ALA A 73 1.53 13.04 -13.70
C ALA A 73 0.31 12.13 -13.89
N LEU A 74 -0.20 12.02 -15.12
CA LEU A 74 -1.34 11.13 -15.41
C LEU A 74 -1.00 9.66 -15.17
N ILE A 75 0.17 9.21 -15.67
CA ILE A 75 0.62 7.83 -15.52
C ILE A 75 0.80 7.50 -14.05
N MET A 76 1.42 8.41 -13.29
CA MET A 76 1.60 8.20 -11.86
C MET A 76 0.28 8.15 -11.09
N LEU A 77 -0.73 8.94 -11.48
CA LEU A 77 -2.05 8.89 -10.87
C LEU A 77 -2.80 7.59 -11.20
N GLU A 78 -2.71 7.11 -12.44
CA GLU A 78 -3.28 5.81 -12.82
C GLU A 78 -2.56 4.67 -12.10
N GLU A 79 -1.24 4.74 -11.94
CA GLU A 79 -0.50 3.78 -11.13
C GLU A 79 -0.95 3.82 -9.66
N ALA A 80 -1.06 4.99 -9.05
CA ALA A 80 -1.54 5.14 -7.67
C ALA A 80 -2.97 4.59 -7.51
N LYS A 81 -3.84 4.81 -8.50
CA LYS A 81 -5.19 4.25 -8.55
C LYS A 81 -5.16 2.71 -8.59
N LEU A 82 -4.31 2.12 -9.43
CA LEU A 82 -4.17 0.66 -9.53
C LEU A 82 -3.59 0.06 -8.24
N ARG A 83 -2.59 0.70 -7.64
CA ARG A 83 -2.05 0.29 -6.34
C ARG A 83 -3.12 0.34 -5.24
N PHE A 84 -3.96 1.38 -5.23
CA PHE A 84 -5.07 1.46 -4.28
C PHE A 84 -6.15 0.40 -4.55
N ALA A 85 -6.48 0.13 -5.81
CA ALA A 85 -7.40 -0.96 -6.16
C ALA A 85 -6.85 -2.34 -5.72
N LEU A 86 -5.55 -2.58 -5.90
CA LEU A 86 -4.88 -3.78 -5.40
C LEU A 86 -4.95 -3.85 -3.88
N HIS A 87 -4.66 -2.74 -3.20
CA HIS A 87 -4.74 -2.66 -1.74
C HIS A 87 -6.15 -3.04 -1.27
N LEU A 88 -7.21 -2.49 -1.87
CA LEU A 88 -8.60 -2.85 -1.54
C LEU A 88 -8.92 -4.35 -1.69
N GLN A 89 -8.28 -5.04 -2.63
CA GLN A 89 -8.45 -6.49 -2.78
C GLN A 89 -7.71 -7.29 -1.71
N VAL A 90 -6.48 -6.87 -1.39
CA VAL A 90 -5.58 -7.59 -0.47
C VAL A 90 -5.90 -7.31 1.00
N VAL A 91 -6.49 -6.15 1.33
CA VAL A 91 -6.87 -5.76 2.69
C VAL A 91 -7.60 -6.89 3.44
N ASP A 92 -7.31 -6.99 4.74
CA ASP A 92 -7.90 -7.99 5.63
C ASP A 92 -9.45 -8.03 5.54
N LYS A 93 -9.99 -9.24 5.74
CA LYS A 93 -11.42 -9.50 5.70
C LYS A 93 -12.19 -8.65 6.71
N ASN A 94 -11.63 -8.39 7.88
CA ASN A 94 -12.31 -7.67 8.96
C ASN A 94 -12.15 -6.14 8.84
N HIS A 95 -11.42 -5.64 7.85
CA HIS A 95 -11.20 -4.22 7.67
C HIS A 95 -12.46 -3.47 7.18
N LEU A 96 -12.65 -2.23 7.66
CA LEU A 96 -13.83 -1.41 7.31
C LEU A 96 -13.98 -1.13 5.80
N LEU A 97 -12.87 -1.06 5.06
CA LEU A 97 -12.91 -0.90 3.61
C LEU A 97 -13.52 -2.11 2.90
N THR A 98 -13.35 -3.32 3.43
CA THR A 98 -13.97 -4.53 2.88
C THR A 98 -15.50 -4.39 2.88
N ALA A 99 -16.07 -3.91 3.97
CA ALA A 99 -17.51 -3.65 4.06
C ALA A 99 -17.97 -2.59 3.05
N ARG A 100 -17.14 -1.57 2.79
CA ARG A 100 -17.46 -0.49 1.83
C ARG A 100 -17.37 -0.89 0.36
N ILE A 101 -16.58 -1.91 0.02
CA ILE A 101 -16.48 -2.43 -1.35
C ILE A 101 -17.76 -3.18 -1.75
N LYS A 102 -18.41 -3.86 -0.79
CA LYS A 102 -19.60 -4.68 -1.05
C LYS A 102 -20.73 -3.82 -1.64
N ILE A 103 -21.32 -4.31 -2.73
CA ILE A 103 -22.48 -3.70 -3.37
C ILE A 103 -23.73 -4.29 -2.69
N SER A 104 -24.60 -3.41 -2.19
CA SER A 104 -25.88 -3.78 -1.60
C SER A 104 -26.89 -4.19 -2.68
N VAL A 105 -27.75 -5.15 -2.36
CA VAL A 105 -28.90 -5.52 -3.20
C VAL A 105 -30.01 -4.48 -3.00
N ILE A 106 -30.77 -4.18 -4.05
CA ILE A 106 -31.93 -3.30 -3.98
C ILE A 106 -33.06 -4.04 -3.24
N PRO A 107 -33.49 -3.57 -2.05
CA PRO A 107 -34.39 -4.34 -1.21
C PRO A 107 -35.83 -4.37 -1.72
N LYS A 108 -36.34 -3.25 -2.27
CA LYS A 108 -37.72 -3.11 -2.76
C LYS A 108 -37.80 -2.08 -3.89
N GLY A 109 -38.83 -2.17 -4.74
CA GLY A 109 -39.10 -1.23 -5.83
C GLY A 109 -38.67 -1.74 -7.22
N ARG A 110 -38.60 -0.82 -8.20
CA ARG A 110 -38.21 -1.16 -9.57
C ARG A 110 -36.75 -1.64 -9.60
N GLY A 111 -36.53 -2.89 -10.03
CA GLY A 111 -35.22 -3.52 -10.00
C GLY A 111 -34.84 -4.18 -8.68
N ALA A 112 -35.81 -4.45 -7.79
CA ALA A 112 -35.60 -5.26 -6.59
C ALA A 112 -34.97 -6.63 -6.94
N GLY A 113 -34.04 -7.09 -6.11
CA GLY A 113 -33.20 -8.26 -6.39
C GLY A 113 -31.97 -7.98 -7.25
N GLY A 114 -31.90 -6.82 -7.91
CA GLY A 114 -30.70 -6.35 -8.61
C GLY A 114 -29.65 -5.74 -7.67
N LEU A 115 -28.42 -5.61 -8.16
CA LEU A 115 -27.37 -4.88 -7.48
C LEU A 115 -27.61 -3.36 -7.53
N GLN A 116 -27.34 -2.67 -6.43
CA GLN A 116 -27.34 -1.21 -6.42
C GLN A 116 -26.26 -0.66 -7.36
N LYS A 117 -26.50 0.55 -7.86
CA LYS A 117 -25.49 1.26 -8.63
C LYS A 117 -24.28 1.58 -7.76
N LEU A 118 -23.10 1.47 -8.36
CA LEU A 118 -21.83 1.85 -7.75
C LEU A 118 -21.84 3.35 -7.48
N HIS A 119 -21.93 3.73 -6.21
CA HIS A 119 -22.01 5.13 -5.81
C HIS A 119 -20.64 5.65 -5.37
N SER A 120 -19.92 4.86 -4.57
CA SER A 120 -18.64 5.28 -4.00
C SER A 120 -17.47 4.94 -4.93
N LYS A 121 -16.39 5.72 -4.80
CA LYS A 121 -15.13 5.42 -5.48
C LYS A 121 -14.54 4.10 -5.02
N VAL A 122 -14.61 3.79 -3.73
CA VAL A 122 -14.09 2.54 -3.16
C VAL A 122 -14.78 1.33 -3.80
N GLN A 123 -16.10 1.41 -4.02
CA GLN A 123 -16.85 0.39 -4.76
C GLN A 123 -16.39 0.29 -6.22
N ARG A 124 -16.21 1.43 -6.90
CA ARG A 124 -15.75 1.45 -8.30
C ARG A 124 -14.34 0.89 -8.47
N LEU A 125 -13.40 1.30 -7.62
CA LEU A 125 -12.01 0.82 -7.65
C LEU A 125 -11.90 -0.65 -7.19
N GLY A 126 -12.70 -1.06 -6.22
CA GLY A 126 -12.78 -2.44 -5.76
C GLY A 126 -13.26 -3.43 -6.83
N LEU A 127 -13.84 -2.96 -7.94
CA LEU A 127 -14.23 -3.80 -9.07
C LEU A 127 -13.25 -3.78 -10.25
N ILE A 128 -12.21 -2.93 -10.22
CA ILE A 128 -11.28 -2.80 -11.35
C ILE A 128 -10.47 -4.08 -11.55
N LEU A 129 -10.06 -4.69 -10.45
CA LEU A 129 -9.25 -5.91 -10.46
C LEU A 129 -10.13 -7.13 -10.17
N PRO A 130 -9.78 -8.31 -10.72
CA PRO A 130 -10.42 -9.55 -10.32
C PRO A 130 -10.20 -9.80 -8.83
N THR A 131 -11.00 -10.69 -8.23
CA THR A 131 -10.81 -11.09 -6.84
C THR A 131 -9.47 -11.80 -6.68
N ILE A 132 -8.63 -11.28 -5.79
CA ILE A 132 -7.31 -11.81 -5.46
C ILE A 132 -7.41 -12.53 -4.10
N PRO A 133 -6.75 -13.69 -3.91
CA PRO A 133 -6.69 -14.33 -2.60
C PRO A 133 -6.11 -13.38 -1.56
N ARG A 134 -6.84 -13.17 -0.47
CA ARG A 134 -6.42 -12.30 0.63
C ARG A 134 -5.35 -12.98 1.48
N HIS A 135 -4.45 -12.18 2.03
CA HIS A 135 -3.55 -12.66 3.05
C HIS A 135 -4.36 -13.04 4.29
N THR A 136 -4.16 -14.24 4.81
CA THR A 136 -4.68 -14.64 6.10
C THR A 136 -3.69 -14.18 7.16
N LEU A 137 -4.12 -13.28 8.04
CA LEU A 137 -3.35 -12.94 9.23
C LEU A 137 -3.26 -14.18 10.12
N ILE A 138 -2.08 -14.79 10.17
CA ILE A 138 -1.79 -15.88 11.10
C ILE A 138 -1.52 -15.22 12.45
N ALA A 139 -2.15 -15.74 13.51
CA ALA A 139 -1.87 -15.28 14.86
C ALA A 139 -0.36 -15.41 15.14
N PRO A 140 0.27 -14.46 15.85
CA PRO A 140 1.68 -14.56 16.22
C PRO A 140 1.95 -15.92 16.87
N HIS A 141 2.83 -16.71 16.28
CA HIS A 141 3.23 -17.98 16.83
C HIS A 141 4.40 -17.74 17.80
N TYR A 142 4.15 -17.94 19.08
CA TYR A 142 5.16 -17.90 20.12
C TYR A 142 5.60 -19.32 20.44
N SER A 143 6.87 -19.65 20.17
CA SER A 143 7.42 -20.94 20.60
C SER A 143 7.46 -21.02 22.12
N LEU A 144 7.32 -22.23 22.66
CA LEU A 144 7.52 -22.49 24.09
C LEU A 144 8.90 -21.97 24.51
N GLY A 145 8.93 -21.11 25.54
CA GLY A 145 10.16 -20.49 26.04
C GLY A 145 10.57 -19.17 25.36
N CYS A 146 9.87 -18.69 24.31
CA CYS A 146 10.27 -17.45 23.62
C CYS A 146 10.12 -16.17 24.46
N ARG A 147 9.43 -16.25 25.60
CA ARG A 147 9.22 -15.14 26.56
C ARG A 147 10.14 -15.24 27.77
N THR A 148 10.94 -16.30 27.87
CA THR A 148 11.91 -16.48 28.93
C THR A 148 13.23 -15.89 28.46
N ASP A 149 13.87 -15.08 29.30
CA ASP A 149 15.21 -14.58 29.00
C ASP A 149 16.17 -15.78 28.84
N PRO A 150 16.70 -16.03 27.62
CA PRO A 150 17.60 -17.16 27.41
C PRO A 150 18.94 -16.97 28.12
N THR A 151 19.26 -15.75 28.55
CA THR A 151 20.50 -15.45 29.25
C THR A 151 20.41 -15.67 30.75
N ASN A 152 19.23 -15.91 31.35
CA ASN A 152 19.04 -16.14 32.79
C ASN A 152 19.83 -15.13 33.68
N GLY A 153 19.98 -13.88 33.24
CA GLY A 153 20.75 -12.85 33.96
C GLY A 153 22.28 -12.91 33.83
N ILE A 154 22.83 -13.68 32.89
CA ILE A 154 24.28 -13.70 32.58
C ILE A 154 24.73 -12.30 32.12
N ALA A 155 25.94 -11.91 32.52
CA ALA A 155 26.51 -10.64 32.10
C ALA A 155 26.65 -10.57 30.57
N LYS A 156 26.27 -9.44 29.96
CA LYS A 156 26.26 -9.23 28.49
C LYS A 156 27.54 -9.70 27.78
N ALA A 157 28.70 -9.47 28.38
CA ALA A 157 29.99 -9.86 27.81
C ALA A 157 30.21 -11.38 27.77
N GLU A 158 29.69 -12.11 28.75
CA GLU A 158 29.75 -13.56 28.81
C GLU A 158 28.71 -14.20 27.89
N ALA A 159 27.49 -13.65 27.87
CA ALA A 159 26.45 -14.06 26.93
C ALA A 159 26.90 -13.89 25.46
N ALA A 160 27.62 -12.79 25.15
CA ALA A 160 28.18 -12.57 23.81
C ALA A 160 29.22 -13.64 23.43
N LYS A 161 30.09 -14.06 24.37
CA LYS A 161 31.07 -15.13 24.12
C LYS A 161 30.41 -16.48 23.88
N LEU A 162 29.38 -16.81 24.67
CA LEU A 162 28.60 -18.04 24.50
C LEU A 162 27.87 -18.03 23.14
N PHE A 163 27.32 -16.87 22.77
CA PHE A 163 26.67 -16.69 21.48
C PHE A 163 27.63 -16.90 20.31
N THR A 164 28.83 -16.30 20.32
CA THR A 164 29.83 -16.52 19.25
C THR A 164 30.23 -17.98 19.13
N LYS A 165 30.46 -18.66 20.26
CA LYS A 165 30.77 -20.11 20.26
C LYS A 165 29.65 -20.94 19.66
N TRP A 166 28.39 -20.62 19.97
CA TRP A 166 27.25 -21.28 19.36
C TRP A 166 27.12 -20.96 17.86
N TRP A 167 27.33 -19.70 17.48
CA TRP A 167 27.29 -19.27 16.08
C TRP A 167 28.31 -20.01 15.22
N ASP A 168 29.51 -20.27 15.75
CA ASP A 168 30.56 -21.04 15.09
C ASP A 168 30.20 -22.53 14.89
N THR A 169 29.17 -23.04 15.58
CA THR A 169 28.67 -24.41 15.39
C THR A 169 27.62 -24.55 14.29
N LEU A 170 27.10 -23.42 13.77
CA LEU A 170 26.09 -23.42 12.71
C LEU A 170 26.73 -23.79 11.37
N THR A 171 25.99 -24.56 10.56
CA THR A 171 26.41 -24.95 9.23
C THR A 171 25.96 -23.92 8.19
N ASN A 172 26.58 -23.93 7.00
CA ASN A 172 26.19 -23.04 5.90
C ASN A 172 24.76 -23.29 5.35
N GLN A 173 24.06 -24.30 5.86
CA GLN A 173 22.67 -24.60 5.49
C GLN A 173 21.67 -23.94 6.44
N ASP A 174 22.12 -23.48 7.61
CA ASP A 174 21.26 -22.91 8.64
C ASP A 174 21.00 -21.42 8.35
N VAL A 175 19.73 -21.02 8.27
CA VAL A 175 19.36 -19.60 8.14
C VAL A 175 19.02 -19.03 9.51
N THR A 176 19.81 -18.07 9.98
CA THR A 176 19.51 -17.37 11.24
C THR A 176 18.92 -15.99 11.00
N ILE A 177 17.78 -15.72 11.64
CA ILE A 177 17.08 -14.44 11.59
C ILE A 177 17.18 -13.78 12.96
N PHE A 178 17.59 -12.51 13.02
CA PHE A 178 17.61 -11.73 14.26
C PHE A 178 16.48 -10.72 14.27
N SER A 179 15.77 -10.61 15.39
CA SER A 179 14.95 -9.44 15.66
C SER A 179 15.84 -8.22 15.92
N ASP A 180 15.33 -7.02 15.60
CA ASP A 180 15.94 -5.71 15.90
C ASP A 180 16.07 -5.41 17.41
N GLY A 181 15.73 -6.37 18.28
CA GLY A 181 15.93 -6.27 19.72
C GLY A 181 15.09 -5.20 20.43
N SER A 182 14.00 -4.75 19.81
CA SER A 182 13.15 -3.70 20.37
C SER A 182 12.54 -4.12 21.72
N GLU A 183 12.92 -3.43 22.79
CA GLU A 183 12.30 -3.56 24.11
C GLU A 183 10.94 -2.85 24.10
N GLN A 184 9.86 -3.59 24.30
CA GLN A 184 8.54 -3.04 24.56
C GLN A 184 8.24 -3.09 26.06
N ARG A 185 7.57 -2.07 26.58
CA ARG A 185 7.09 -2.06 27.97
C ARG A 185 5.57 -1.99 27.95
N THR A 186 4.92 -3.01 28.51
CA THR A 186 3.47 -3.04 28.71
C THR A 186 3.20 -3.34 30.18
N ASP A 187 2.35 -2.53 30.82
CA ASP A 187 1.94 -2.70 32.22
C ASP A 187 3.08 -2.92 33.24
N GLY A 188 4.22 -2.27 33.03
CA GLY A 188 5.39 -2.34 33.93
C GLY A 188 6.30 -3.56 33.70
N GLU A 189 5.91 -4.50 32.85
CA GLU A 189 6.73 -5.62 32.43
C GLU A 189 7.58 -5.24 31.21
N ARG A 190 8.84 -5.68 31.22
CA ARG A 190 9.78 -5.48 30.10
C ARG A 190 9.69 -6.67 29.16
N PHE A 191 9.27 -6.42 27.94
CA PHE A 191 9.21 -7.40 26.86
C PHE A 191 10.40 -7.16 25.94
N VAL A 192 11.36 -8.08 25.98
CA VAL A 192 12.46 -8.08 25.03
C VAL A 192 12.20 -9.21 24.04
N THR A 193 12.10 -8.88 22.75
CA THR A 193 11.98 -9.89 21.70
C THR A 193 13.35 -10.46 21.39
N TYR A 194 13.69 -11.58 22.02
CA TYR A 194 14.79 -12.44 21.59
C TYR A 194 14.22 -13.49 20.65
N GLY A 195 14.34 -13.28 19.34
CA GLY A 195 13.90 -14.24 18.34
C GLY A 195 15.05 -14.62 17.45
N TYR A 196 15.41 -15.91 17.44
CA TYR A 196 16.06 -16.52 16.30
C TYR A 196 15.28 -17.77 15.91
N ALA A 197 15.13 -17.98 14.61
CA ALA A 197 14.64 -19.23 14.03
C ALA A 197 15.80 -19.83 13.25
N ILE A 198 15.97 -21.14 13.36
CA ILE A 198 16.87 -21.94 12.54
C ILE A 198 15.96 -22.80 11.66
N TYR A 199 16.19 -22.78 10.36
CA TYR A 199 15.53 -23.65 9.37
C TYR A 199 16.54 -24.58 8.75
#